data_AF-A0A2S8GJJ5-F1
#
_entry.id   AF-A0A2S8GJJ5-F1
#
_cell.length_a   1.000
_cell.length_b   1.000
_cell.length_c   1.000
_cell.angle_alpha   90.00
_cell.angle_beta   90.00
_cell.angle_gamma   90.00
#
_symmetry.space_group_name_H-M   'P 1'
#
loop_
_entity.id
_entity.type
_entity.pdbx_description
1 polymer ?
#
loop_
_entity_poly.entity_id
_entity_poly.type
_entity_poly.pdbx_seq_one_letter_code
_entity_poly.pdbx_strand_id
1 'polypeptide(L)'
;MPAYYELRGVPGVRKRIGLRELFVRRNSFFQEDRRWVPRASFAMENPLHSESNRWTDADLVPIISPRNLNLANDAMAQGVPLIVDLSEDCVPSKLLTCIPYASITLLVLPSLTAEMIPAVQSAMSCHLPIGVHVTESGEIPEQAQFVVVSEDLLVRGWQTSRRLPVVVTREWSIEGRSPAELRAACDQFQAELEHGADYAGLWLYPKTVP
;
A
#
# COMPACT_ATOMS: atom_id res chain seq x y z
N MET A 1 15.61 1.99 1.43
CA MET A 1 15.02 1.20 0.30
C MET A 1 15.22 -0.28 0.61
N PRO A 2 14.30 -1.20 0.23
CA PRO A 2 14.44 -2.61 0.57
C PRO A 2 15.74 -3.18 -0.03
N ALA A 3 16.48 -3.96 0.77
CA ALA A 3 17.66 -4.66 0.28
C ALA A 3 17.26 -5.99 -0.35
N TYR A 4 17.67 -6.23 -1.60
CA TYR A 4 17.40 -7.47 -2.31
C TYR A 4 18.67 -8.31 -2.46
N TYR A 5 18.50 -9.61 -2.22
CA TYR A 5 19.56 -10.59 -2.24
C TYR A 5 19.19 -11.70 -3.22
N GLU A 6 20.19 -12.21 -3.93
CA GLU A 6 20.05 -13.43 -4.73
C GLU A 6 20.54 -14.62 -3.87
N LEU A 7 19.66 -15.59 -3.61
CA LEU A 7 20.08 -16.82 -2.96
C LEU A 7 20.96 -17.63 -3.92
N ARG A 8 22.23 -17.82 -3.57
CA ARG A 8 23.16 -18.69 -4.29
C ARG A 8 23.36 -19.98 -3.49
N GLY A 9 23.32 -21.13 -4.16
CA GLY A 9 23.62 -22.43 -3.54
C GLY A 9 22.56 -23.52 -3.71
N VAL A 10 21.40 -23.22 -4.30
CA VAL A 10 20.42 -24.24 -4.72
C VAL A 10 20.49 -24.35 -6.25
N PRO A 11 21.02 -25.45 -6.82
CA PRO A 11 21.10 -25.62 -8.27
C PRO A 11 19.72 -25.46 -8.92
N GLY A 12 19.61 -24.55 -9.89
CA GLY A 12 18.37 -24.29 -10.64
C GLY A 12 17.38 -23.31 -10.00
N VAL A 13 17.61 -22.85 -8.75
CA VAL A 13 16.74 -21.88 -8.08
C VAL A 13 17.40 -20.52 -8.04
N ARG A 14 17.04 -19.62 -8.97
CA ARG A 14 17.34 -18.19 -8.87
C ARG A 14 16.17 -17.48 -8.21
N LYS A 15 16.10 -17.54 -6.87
CA LYS A 15 15.08 -16.81 -6.11
C LYS A 15 15.69 -15.55 -5.51
N ARG A 16 15.14 -14.39 -5.89
CA ARG A 16 15.42 -13.12 -5.20
C ARG A 16 14.62 -13.09 -3.91
N ILE A 17 15.28 -12.73 -2.83
CA ILE A 17 14.64 -12.44 -1.54
C ILE A 17 14.89 -10.98 -1.23
N GLY A 18 13.93 -10.30 -0.61
CA GLY A 18 14.16 -8.97 -0.05
C GLY A 18 13.81 -8.97 1.42
N LEU A 19 14.57 -8.20 2.19
CA LEU A 19 14.27 -7.97 3.60
C LEU A 19 13.40 -6.72 3.70
N ARG A 20 12.21 -6.87 4.31
CA ARG A 20 11.32 -5.74 4.61
C ARG A 20 11.66 -5.22 6.01
N GLU A 21 12.25 -4.04 6.07
CA GLU A 21 12.36 -3.29 7.33
C GLU A 21 11.23 -2.27 7.41
N LEU A 22 9.99 -2.78 7.44
CA LEU A 22 8.79 -1.98 7.61
C LEU A 22 8.03 -2.46 8.84
N PHE A 23 7.73 -1.53 9.74
CA PHE A 23 7.03 -1.83 10.97
C PHE A 23 5.87 -0.87 11.18
N VAL A 24 4.79 -1.38 11.75
CA VAL A 24 3.69 -0.55 12.26
C VAL A 24 3.95 -0.29 13.74
N ARG A 25 3.99 0.98 14.14
CA ARG A 25 4.13 1.37 15.54
C ARG A 25 3.17 2.51 15.87
N ARG A 26 2.27 2.26 16.82
CA ARG A 26 1.22 3.22 17.23
C ARG A 26 0.40 3.66 16.00
N ASN A 27 0.50 4.92 15.62
CA ASN A 27 -0.33 5.55 14.60
C ASN A 27 0.44 5.82 13.29
N SER A 28 1.57 5.16 13.07
CA SER A 28 2.39 5.41 11.87
C SER A 28 3.16 4.18 11.40
N PHE A 29 3.62 4.26 10.15
CA PHE A 29 4.59 3.33 9.57
C PHE A 29 6.02 3.79 9.86
N PHE A 30 6.92 2.83 10.02
CA PHE A 30 8.34 3.07 10.22
C PHE A 30 9.15 2.22 9.24
N GLN A 31 10.04 2.87 8.52
CA GLN A 31 10.99 2.24 7.61
C GLN A 31 12.40 2.62 8.07
N GLU A 32 13.28 1.64 8.27
CA GLU A 32 14.67 1.88 8.75
C GLU A 32 14.71 2.80 9.99
N ASP A 33 13.86 2.51 10.98
CA ASP A 33 13.64 3.28 12.23
C ASP A 33 13.17 4.74 12.08
N ARG A 34 12.86 5.17 10.85
CA ARG A 34 12.31 6.50 10.56
C ARG A 34 10.83 6.40 10.27
N ARG A 35 10.08 7.40 10.75
CA ARG A 35 8.67 7.50 10.39
C ARG A 35 8.55 7.65 8.87
N TRP A 36 7.73 6.80 8.28
CA TRP A 36 7.44 6.81 6.86
C TRP A 36 5.96 7.17 6.64
N VAL A 37 5.72 8.17 5.79
CA VAL A 37 4.38 8.61 5.41
C VAL A 37 4.26 8.44 3.90
N PRO A 38 3.84 7.26 3.42
CA PRO A 38 3.71 6.99 1.99
C PRO A 38 2.71 7.96 1.35
N ARG A 39 3.20 8.70 0.35
CA ARG A 39 2.35 9.30 -0.68
C ARG A 39 2.18 8.26 -1.76
N ALA A 40 0.96 7.98 -2.15
CA ALA A 40 0.71 6.90 -3.09
C ALA A 40 -0.38 7.26 -4.09
N SER A 41 -0.36 6.59 -5.23
CA SER A 41 -1.40 6.70 -6.25
C SER A 41 -1.51 5.39 -7.01
N PHE A 42 -2.70 5.08 -7.53
CA PHE A 42 -2.84 3.95 -8.45
C PHE A 42 -1.92 4.11 -9.65
N ALA A 43 -1.20 3.05 -9.96
CA ALA A 43 -0.52 2.87 -11.23
C ALA A 43 -1.47 2.14 -12.18
N MET A 44 -1.81 2.77 -13.31
CA MET A 44 -2.57 2.13 -14.38
C MET A 44 -1.76 0.95 -14.98
N GLU A 45 -2.34 0.10 -15.81
CA GLU A 45 -1.74 -1.19 -16.21
C GLU A 45 -0.45 -1.09 -17.08
N ASN A 46 -0.07 0.09 -17.58
CA ASN A 46 1.02 0.29 -18.54
C ASN A 46 2.25 1.18 -18.15
N PRO A 47 2.27 2.06 -17.12
CA PRO A 47 3.40 2.97 -16.90
C PRO A 47 4.56 2.38 -16.07
N LEU A 48 4.37 1.32 -15.28
CA LEU A 48 5.44 0.87 -14.38
C LEU A 48 6.67 0.29 -15.11
N HIS A 49 6.51 -0.30 -16.30
CA HIS A 49 7.63 -0.85 -17.07
C HIS A 49 8.48 0.22 -17.77
N SER A 50 7.89 1.31 -18.23
CA SER A 50 8.58 2.39 -18.95
C SER A 50 8.96 3.58 -18.06
N GLU A 51 8.37 3.68 -16.85
CA GLU A 51 8.50 4.86 -15.99
C GLU A 51 9.01 4.56 -14.58
N SER A 52 9.47 3.34 -14.27
CA SER A 52 9.85 2.97 -12.90
C SER A 52 10.81 3.92 -12.19
N ASN A 53 11.82 4.43 -12.90
CA ASN A 53 12.74 5.45 -12.35
C ASN A 53 11.96 6.71 -11.93
N ARG A 54 10.92 7.11 -12.68
CA ARG A 54 10.09 8.29 -12.39
C ARG A 54 9.29 8.16 -11.10
N TRP A 55 8.88 6.96 -10.71
CA TRP A 55 8.15 6.73 -9.45
C TRP A 55 9.07 6.91 -8.24
N THR A 56 10.28 6.36 -8.33
CA THR A 56 11.31 6.55 -7.30
C THR A 56 11.73 8.01 -7.20
N ASP A 57 12.02 8.65 -8.33
CA ASP A 57 12.47 10.03 -8.39
C ASP A 57 11.40 11.00 -7.87
N ALA A 58 10.12 10.66 -8.04
CA ALA A 58 8.99 11.45 -7.55
C ALA A 58 8.67 11.20 -6.06
N ASP A 59 9.34 10.26 -5.37
CA ASP A 59 8.98 9.84 -4.00
C ASP A 59 7.48 9.46 -3.89
N LEU A 60 6.99 8.71 -4.88
CA LEU A 60 5.60 8.27 -4.96
C LEU A 60 5.52 6.75 -4.99
N VAL A 61 4.72 6.18 -4.10
CA VAL A 61 4.51 4.73 -3.99
C VAL A 61 3.36 4.31 -4.93
N PRO A 62 3.59 3.44 -5.91
CA PRO A 62 2.51 2.90 -6.73
C PRO A 62 1.58 1.97 -5.94
N ILE A 63 0.27 2.20 -6.08
CA ILE A 63 -0.80 1.26 -5.69
C ILE A 63 -1.17 0.45 -6.92
N ILE A 64 -1.22 -0.87 -6.80
CA ILE A 64 -1.59 -1.76 -7.91
C ILE A 64 -2.75 -2.68 -7.50
N SER A 65 -3.57 -3.04 -8.50
CA SER A 65 -4.59 -4.07 -8.35
C SER A 65 -3.98 -5.47 -8.44
N PRO A 66 -4.72 -6.52 -8.06
CA PRO A 66 -4.24 -7.91 -8.08
C PRO A 66 -3.95 -8.42 -9.50
N ARG A 67 -4.50 -7.75 -10.52
CA ARG A 67 -4.28 -8.06 -11.94
C ARG A 67 -2.86 -7.73 -12.38
N ASN A 68 -2.22 -6.77 -11.70
CA ASN A 68 -0.90 -6.23 -12.04
C ASN A 68 0.22 -6.79 -11.15
N LEU A 69 0.00 -7.93 -10.47
CA LEU A 69 1.00 -8.55 -9.61
C LEU A 69 2.26 -9.00 -10.35
N ASN A 70 2.20 -9.17 -11.67
CA ASN A 70 3.37 -9.42 -12.51
C ASN A 70 4.42 -8.30 -12.37
N LEU A 71 4.02 -7.06 -12.11
CA LEU A 71 4.90 -5.90 -11.91
C LEU A 71 5.71 -5.97 -10.62
N ALA A 72 5.35 -6.85 -9.68
CA ALA A 72 6.03 -6.96 -8.39
C ALA A 72 7.49 -7.41 -8.53
N ASN A 73 7.80 -8.23 -9.54
CA ASN A 73 9.17 -8.65 -9.82
C ASN A 73 10.05 -7.51 -10.32
N ASP A 74 9.52 -6.64 -11.18
CA ASP A 74 10.26 -5.50 -11.73
C ASP A 74 10.46 -4.43 -10.67
N ALA A 75 9.42 -4.14 -9.89
CA ALA A 75 9.52 -3.27 -8.73
C ALA A 75 10.58 -3.78 -7.74
N MET A 76 10.65 -5.10 -7.52
CA MET A 76 11.69 -5.74 -6.71
C MET A 76 13.09 -5.58 -7.33
N ALA A 77 13.22 -5.63 -8.65
CA ALA A 77 14.49 -5.41 -9.34
C ALA A 77 15.00 -3.96 -9.23
N GLN A 78 14.08 -3.01 -9.14
CA GLN A 78 14.34 -1.57 -9.16
C GLN A 78 14.32 -0.94 -7.76
N GLY A 79 13.92 -1.70 -6.74
CA GLY A 79 13.76 -1.22 -5.37
C GLY A 79 12.59 -0.28 -5.13
N VAL A 80 11.58 -0.37 -6.00
CA VAL A 80 10.34 0.38 -5.86
C VAL A 80 9.41 -0.35 -4.87
N PRO A 81 8.98 0.30 -3.77
CA PRO A 81 7.93 -0.24 -2.92
C PRO A 81 6.59 -0.20 -3.67
N LEU A 82 5.76 -1.22 -3.43
CA LEU A 82 4.41 -1.34 -3.96
C LEU A 82 3.42 -1.43 -2.80
N ILE A 83 2.25 -0.86 -3.01
CA ILE A 83 1.05 -1.13 -2.23
C ILE A 83 0.15 -1.98 -3.12
N VAL A 84 -0.39 -3.06 -2.57
CA VAL A 84 -1.37 -3.88 -3.29
C VAL A 84 -2.74 -3.68 -2.66
N ASP A 85 -3.69 -3.24 -3.47
CA ASP A 85 -5.09 -3.15 -3.09
C ASP A 85 -5.85 -4.36 -3.63
N LEU A 86 -6.38 -5.21 -2.74
CA LEU A 86 -7.16 -6.40 -3.10
C LEU A 86 -8.66 -6.13 -3.20
N SER A 87 -9.12 -4.87 -3.21
CA SER A 87 -10.56 -4.53 -3.18
C SER A 87 -11.38 -5.17 -4.30
N GLU A 88 -10.80 -5.35 -5.48
CA GLU A 88 -11.49 -5.94 -6.64
C GLU A 88 -11.45 -7.48 -6.70
N ASP A 89 -10.52 -8.13 -5.98
CA ASP A 89 -10.27 -9.59 -6.05
C ASP A 89 -9.69 -10.10 -4.72
N CYS A 90 -10.48 -9.94 -3.65
CA CYS A 90 -10.11 -10.29 -2.29
C CYS A 90 -10.39 -11.77 -1.99
N VAL A 91 -9.47 -12.64 -2.38
CA VAL A 91 -9.49 -14.06 -2.03
C VAL A 91 -8.20 -14.50 -1.32
N PRO A 92 -8.23 -15.51 -0.44
CA PRO A 92 -7.06 -15.93 0.33
C PRO A 92 -5.84 -16.25 -0.55
N SER A 93 -6.06 -16.90 -1.70
CA SER A 93 -5.00 -17.26 -2.63
C SER A 93 -4.26 -16.04 -3.19
N LYS A 94 -4.96 -14.94 -3.47
CA LYS A 94 -4.35 -13.69 -3.99
C LYS A 94 -3.49 -13.01 -2.94
N LEU A 95 -3.96 -12.95 -1.70
CA LEU A 95 -3.15 -12.47 -0.59
C LEU A 95 -1.87 -13.30 -0.44
N LEU A 96 -1.98 -14.63 -0.46
CA LEU A 96 -0.81 -15.52 -0.35
C LEU A 96 0.18 -15.31 -1.51
N THR A 97 -0.28 -14.99 -2.72
CA THR A 97 0.62 -14.68 -3.85
C THR A 97 1.42 -13.39 -3.67
N CYS A 98 0.99 -12.48 -2.78
CA CYS A 98 1.71 -11.24 -2.51
C CYS A 98 2.92 -11.46 -1.58
N ILE A 99 2.84 -12.44 -0.68
CA ILE A 99 3.84 -12.68 0.38
C ILE A 99 5.28 -12.80 -0.15
N PRO A 100 5.56 -13.54 -1.25
CA PRO A 100 6.93 -13.73 -1.74
C PRO A 100 7.61 -12.46 -2.26
N TYR A 101 6.86 -11.41 -2.62
CA TYR A 101 7.42 -10.22 -3.26
C TYR A 101 7.77 -9.14 -2.25
N ALA A 102 9.06 -8.98 -1.95
CA ALA A 102 9.53 -7.99 -0.98
C ALA A 102 9.29 -6.52 -1.40
N SER A 103 9.05 -6.26 -2.68
CA SER A 103 8.56 -4.96 -3.17
C SER A 103 7.16 -4.63 -2.64
N ILE A 104 6.31 -5.63 -2.39
CA ILE A 104 4.99 -5.40 -1.77
C ILE A 104 5.23 -5.07 -0.29
N THR A 105 4.96 -3.82 0.05
CA THR A 105 5.22 -3.22 1.36
C THR A 105 3.96 -3.08 2.20
N LEU A 106 2.81 -2.83 1.60
CA LEU A 106 1.51 -2.77 2.30
C LEU A 106 0.47 -3.51 1.47
N LEU A 107 -0.47 -4.15 2.15
CA LEU A 107 -1.59 -4.83 1.51
C LEU A 107 -2.90 -4.33 2.10
N VAL A 108 -3.85 -3.98 1.23
CA VAL A 108 -5.15 -3.45 1.62
C VAL A 108 -6.23 -4.45 1.24
N LEU A 109 -7.13 -4.71 2.18
CA LEU A 109 -8.30 -5.55 1.99
C LEU A 109 -9.57 -4.70 2.02
N PRO A 110 -10.61 -5.04 1.23
CA PRO A 110 -11.91 -4.37 1.33
C PRO A 110 -12.61 -4.67 2.66
N SER A 111 -12.43 -5.89 3.18
CA SER A 111 -12.88 -6.34 4.49
C SER A 111 -12.11 -7.59 4.89
N LEU A 112 -12.23 -8.01 6.16
CA LEU A 112 -11.56 -9.20 6.68
C LEU A 112 -12.60 -10.24 7.09
N THR A 113 -12.74 -11.30 6.30
CA THR A 113 -13.63 -12.42 6.59
C THR A 113 -12.91 -13.53 7.34
N ALA A 114 -13.66 -14.46 7.96
CA ALA A 114 -13.07 -15.59 8.69
C ALA A 114 -12.16 -16.46 7.80
N GLU A 115 -12.50 -16.61 6.52
CA GLU A 115 -11.71 -17.37 5.54
C GLU A 115 -10.36 -16.72 5.21
N MET A 116 -10.26 -15.38 5.36
CA MET A 116 -9.02 -14.64 5.12
C MET A 116 -8.03 -14.77 6.29
N ILE A 117 -8.49 -15.12 7.50
CA ILE A 117 -7.66 -15.12 8.72
C ILE A 117 -6.36 -15.92 8.57
N PRO A 118 -6.36 -17.17 8.06
CA PRO A 118 -5.11 -17.94 7.91
C PRO A 118 -4.12 -17.30 6.94
N ALA A 119 -4.62 -16.71 5.85
CA ALA A 119 -3.81 -16.01 4.86
C ALA A 119 -3.22 -14.71 5.43
N VAL A 120 -4.03 -13.96 6.18
CA VAL A 120 -3.61 -12.74 6.91
C VAL A 120 -2.53 -13.07 7.94
N GLN A 121 -2.72 -14.12 8.75
CA GLN A 121 -1.70 -14.56 9.72
C GLN A 121 -0.37 -14.92 9.02
N SER A 122 -0.44 -15.59 7.88
CA SER A 122 0.74 -15.92 7.06
C SER A 122 1.45 -14.66 6.58
N ALA A 123 0.72 -13.68 6.04
CA ALA A 123 1.31 -12.40 5.62
C ALA A 123 1.94 -11.62 6.78
N MET A 124 1.26 -11.54 7.92
CA MET A 124 1.77 -10.89 9.13
C MET A 124 3.06 -11.56 9.64
N SER A 125 3.13 -12.89 9.62
CA SER A 125 4.36 -13.63 9.98
C SER A 125 5.54 -13.35 9.03
N CYS A 126 5.25 -12.88 7.82
CA CYS A 126 6.23 -12.46 6.82
C CYS A 126 6.46 -10.94 6.84
N HIS A 127 6.04 -10.26 7.91
CA HIS A 127 6.15 -8.82 8.11
C HIS A 127 5.53 -8.00 6.97
N LEU A 128 4.44 -8.48 6.38
CA LEU A 128 3.63 -7.71 5.42
C LEU A 128 2.44 -7.09 6.16
N PRO A 129 2.44 -5.77 6.41
CA PRO A 129 1.34 -5.10 7.08
C PRO A 129 0.03 -5.20 6.30
N ILE A 130 -1.03 -5.54 7.03
CA ILE A 130 -2.39 -5.66 6.48
C ILE A 130 -3.23 -4.46 6.93
N GLY A 131 -3.85 -3.80 5.96
CA GLY A 131 -4.82 -2.73 6.19
C GLY A 131 -6.19 -3.11 5.66
N VAL A 132 -7.21 -2.41 6.15
CA VAL A 132 -8.58 -2.57 5.69
C VAL A 132 -9.15 -1.22 5.25
N HIS A 133 -9.95 -1.25 4.19
CA HIS A 133 -10.81 -0.13 3.84
C HIS A 133 -11.91 0.03 4.89
N VAL A 134 -12.19 1.28 5.21
CA VAL A 134 -13.27 1.65 6.13
C VAL A 134 -14.37 2.30 5.32
N THR A 135 -15.49 1.59 5.20
CA THR A 135 -16.66 2.03 4.44
C THR A 135 -17.74 2.65 5.34
N GLU A 136 -17.72 2.34 6.64
CA GLU A 136 -18.66 2.85 7.65
C GLU A 136 -18.06 2.81 9.06
N SER A 137 -18.79 3.29 10.07
CA SER A 137 -18.43 3.25 11.50
C SER A 137 -18.49 1.82 12.11
N GLY A 138 -18.10 0.82 11.33
CA GLY A 138 -18.01 -0.58 11.76
C GLY A 138 -16.79 -0.85 12.64
N GLU A 139 -16.81 -1.98 13.31
CA GLU A 139 -15.68 -2.44 14.12
C GLU A 139 -14.50 -2.83 13.21
N ILE A 140 -13.31 -2.30 13.52
CA ILE A 140 -12.10 -2.60 12.76
C ILE A 140 -11.54 -3.96 13.23
N PRO A 141 -11.40 -4.96 12.34
CA PRO A 141 -10.92 -6.30 12.71
C PRO A 141 -9.57 -6.27 13.42
N GLU A 142 -9.41 -7.04 14.50
CA GLU A 142 -8.19 -7.05 15.33
C GLU A 142 -6.90 -7.27 14.52
N GLN A 143 -6.98 -8.05 13.46
CA GLN A 143 -5.86 -8.39 12.57
C GLN A 143 -5.44 -7.21 11.66
N ALA A 144 -6.29 -6.20 11.49
CA ALA A 144 -5.92 -4.99 10.76
C ALA A 144 -4.84 -4.21 11.54
N GLN A 145 -3.74 -3.92 10.86
CA GLN A 145 -2.60 -3.18 11.39
C GLN A 145 -2.64 -1.70 10.99
N PHE A 146 -3.42 -1.33 9.97
CA PHE A 146 -3.74 0.05 9.62
C PHE A 146 -5.12 0.12 8.97
N VAL A 147 -5.62 1.33 8.78
CA VAL A 147 -6.91 1.56 8.11
C VAL A 147 -6.76 2.56 6.99
N VAL A 148 -7.56 2.35 5.94
CA VAL A 148 -7.65 3.20 4.77
C VAL A 148 -9.04 3.82 4.78
N VAL A 149 -9.11 5.15 4.85
CA VAL A 149 -10.35 5.90 5.08
C VAL A 149 -10.48 6.98 4.01
N SER A 150 -11.65 7.10 3.38
CA SER A 150 -11.88 8.18 2.43
C SER A 150 -11.94 9.53 3.14
N GLU A 151 -11.48 10.57 2.45
CA GLU A 151 -11.59 11.96 2.91
C GLU A 151 -13.03 12.31 3.28
N ASP A 152 -14.01 11.92 2.47
CA ASP A 152 -15.44 12.15 2.73
C ASP A 152 -15.88 11.56 4.08
N LEU A 153 -15.37 10.38 4.44
CA LEU A 153 -15.72 9.73 5.70
C LEU A 153 -15.06 10.43 6.89
N LEU A 154 -13.83 10.94 6.72
CA LEU A 154 -13.17 11.77 7.74
C LEU A 154 -13.90 13.08 7.98
N VAL A 155 -14.31 13.78 6.91
CA VAL A 155 -15.07 15.04 6.99
C VAL A 155 -16.42 14.84 7.70
N ARG A 156 -17.01 13.64 7.61
CA ARG A 156 -18.22 13.24 8.35
C ARG A 156 -17.96 12.90 9.82
N GLY A 157 -16.73 13.07 10.31
CA GLY A 157 -16.37 12.89 11.71
C GLY A 157 -16.04 11.45 12.10
N TRP A 158 -15.63 10.61 11.15
CA TRP A 158 -15.21 9.24 11.48
C TRP A 158 -14.02 9.22 12.44
N GLN A 159 -14.08 8.31 13.41
CA GLN A 159 -13.02 8.07 14.37
C GLN A 159 -12.89 6.57 14.65
N THR A 160 -11.68 6.15 15.00
CA THR A 160 -11.38 4.80 15.47
C THR A 160 -11.10 4.81 16.97
N SER A 161 -11.65 3.84 17.70
CA SER A 161 -11.29 3.59 19.11
C SER A 161 -9.92 2.94 19.25
N ARG A 162 -9.41 2.30 18.18
CA ARG A 162 -8.10 1.65 18.13
C ARG A 162 -7.04 2.63 17.64
N ARG A 163 -5.91 2.69 18.33
CA ARG A 163 -4.72 3.43 17.91
C ARG A 163 -4.01 2.69 16.77
N LEU A 164 -4.42 3.01 15.55
CA LEU A 164 -3.88 2.47 14.30
C LEU A 164 -3.37 3.61 13.41
N PRO A 165 -2.40 3.35 12.51
CA PRO A 165 -2.10 4.24 11.42
C PRO A 165 -3.34 4.45 10.56
N VAL A 166 -3.68 5.72 10.32
CA VAL A 166 -4.80 6.12 9.45
C VAL A 166 -4.23 6.64 8.15
N VAL A 167 -4.55 5.97 7.05
CA VAL A 167 -4.26 6.39 5.69
C VAL A 167 -5.51 7.06 5.14
N VAL A 168 -5.36 8.26 4.59
CA VAL A 168 -6.47 8.98 3.96
C VAL A 168 -6.42 8.81 2.45
N THR A 169 -7.57 8.54 1.85
CA THR A 169 -7.72 8.44 0.41
C THR A 169 -8.57 9.56 -0.16
N ARG A 170 -8.24 9.98 -1.38
CA ARG A 170 -9.04 10.91 -2.17
C ARG A 170 -9.17 10.39 -3.59
N GLU A 171 -10.36 10.47 -4.15
CA GLU A 171 -10.56 10.19 -5.57
C GLU A 171 -9.96 11.29 -6.45
N TRP A 172 -9.26 10.91 -7.50
CA TRP A 172 -8.56 11.84 -8.39
C TRP A 172 -8.51 11.34 -9.83
N SER A 173 -8.29 12.28 -10.76
CA SER A 173 -8.05 11.96 -12.18
C SER A 173 -6.59 11.54 -12.36
N ILE A 174 -6.37 10.22 -12.41
CA ILE A 174 -5.03 9.61 -12.50
C ILE A 174 -4.60 9.39 -13.96
N GLU A 175 -5.55 9.16 -14.86
CA GLU A 175 -5.26 8.82 -16.25
C GLU A 175 -4.44 9.90 -16.97
N GLY A 176 -3.37 9.48 -17.65
CA GLY A 176 -2.48 10.36 -18.40
C GLY A 176 -1.56 11.24 -17.54
N ARG A 177 -1.54 11.07 -16.21
CA ARG A 177 -0.68 11.84 -15.31
C ARG A 177 0.65 11.14 -15.06
N SER A 178 1.71 11.94 -15.02
CA SER A 178 3.03 11.49 -14.59
C SER A 178 3.11 11.31 -13.08
N PRO A 179 4.04 10.47 -12.57
CA PRO A 179 4.27 10.33 -11.12
C PRO A 179 4.54 11.66 -10.41
N ALA A 180 5.23 12.61 -11.05
CA ALA A 180 5.50 13.91 -10.47
C ALA A 180 4.22 14.77 -10.30
N GLU A 181 3.32 14.74 -11.27
CA GLU A 181 2.01 15.42 -11.16
C GLU A 181 1.16 14.81 -10.06
N LEU A 182 1.13 13.48 -9.95
CA LEU A 182 0.41 12.76 -8.90
C LEU A 182 1.01 13.05 -7.51
N ARG A 183 2.34 13.12 -7.41
CA ARG A 183 3.03 13.51 -6.19
C ARG A 183 2.63 14.93 -5.74
N ALA A 184 2.59 15.88 -6.68
CA ALA A 184 2.16 17.24 -6.39
C ALA A 184 0.69 17.29 -5.94
N ALA A 185 -0.18 16.46 -6.53
CA ALA A 185 -1.56 16.32 -6.09
C ALA A 185 -1.67 15.73 -4.67
N CYS A 186 -0.80 14.80 -4.27
CA CYS A 186 -0.71 14.34 -2.88
C CYS A 186 -0.27 15.45 -1.91
N ASP A 187 0.66 16.33 -2.30
CA ASP A 187 1.06 17.49 -1.48
C ASP A 187 -0.07 18.48 -1.33
N GLN A 188 -0.80 18.76 -2.42
CA GLN A 188 -1.98 19.60 -2.39
C GLN A 188 -3.05 19.00 -1.48
N PHE A 189 -3.32 17.70 -1.60
CA PHE A 189 -4.23 16.97 -0.72
C PHE A 189 -3.80 17.10 0.75
N GLN A 190 -2.51 16.93 1.05
CA GLN A 190 -1.98 17.11 2.40
C GLN A 190 -2.25 18.52 2.93
N ALA A 191 -2.08 19.54 2.09
CA ALA A 191 -2.26 20.94 2.49
C ALA A 191 -3.74 21.29 2.73
N GLU A 192 -4.66 20.65 2.00
CA GLU A 192 -6.10 20.85 2.11
C GLU A 192 -6.72 20.09 3.29
N LEU A 193 -6.20 18.90 3.61
CA LEU A 193 -6.54 18.21 4.84
C LEU A 193 -6.12 19.08 6.03
N GLU A 194 -7.04 19.28 6.97
CA GLU A 194 -6.90 20.16 8.14
C GLU A 194 -5.46 20.23 8.67
N HIS A 195 -4.91 21.45 8.82
CA HIS A 195 -3.49 21.75 9.08
C HIS A 195 -2.84 21.15 10.36
N GLY A 196 -3.44 20.14 11.00
CA GLY A 196 -2.92 19.51 12.22
C GLY A 196 -3.15 18.00 12.35
N ALA A 197 -3.81 17.33 11.40
CA ALA A 197 -4.05 15.89 11.53
C ALA A 197 -2.84 15.05 11.09
N ASP A 198 -2.35 14.20 11.99
CA ASP A 198 -1.10 13.44 11.82
C ASP A 198 -1.34 12.08 11.14
N TYR A 199 -1.68 12.09 9.86
CA TYR A 199 -1.98 10.87 9.11
C TYR A 199 -0.74 10.02 8.79
N ALA A 200 -0.96 8.72 8.62
CA ALA A 200 0.08 7.76 8.31
C ALA A 200 0.35 7.63 6.81
N GLY A 201 -0.56 8.06 5.94
CA GLY A 201 -0.39 8.04 4.49
C GLY A 201 -1.47 8.84 3.77
N LEU A 202 -1.17 9.26 2.54
CA LEU A 202 -2.04 10.11 1.70
C LEU A 202 -2.07 9.57 0.28
N TRP A 203 -3.20 8.97 -0.10
CA TRP A 203 -3.28 8.12 -1.28
C TRP A 203 -4.34 8.63 -2.26
N LEU A 204 -4.00 8.64 -3.54
CA LEU A 204 -4.92 9.00 -4.62
C LEU A 204 -5.49 7.74 -5.27
N TYR A 205 -6.81 7.65 -5.28
CA TYR A 205 -7.56 6.58 -5.92
C TYR A 205 -8.16 7.08 -7.23
N PRO A 206 -8.31 6.23 -8.26
CA PRO A 206 -8.91 6.65 -9.51
C PRO A 206 -10.36 7.03 -9.27
N LYS A 207 -10.76 8.20 -9.78
CA LYS A 207 -12.17 8.62 -9.76
C LYS A 207 -12.98 7.63 -10.58
N THR A 208 -14.04 7.06 -9.99
CA THR A 208 -14.98 6.26 -10.77
C THR A 208 -15.70 7.18 -11.75
N VAL A 209 -15.60 6.88 -13.04
CA VAL A 209 -16.39 7.59 -14.06
C VAL A 209 -17.84 7.09 -13.91
N PRO A 210 -18.82 8.00 -13.68
CA PRO A 210 -20.22 7.62 -13.53
C PRO A 210 -20.81 6.98 -14.80
#